data_AF-A0A1V2LLC5-F1
#
_entry.id   AF-A0A1V2LLC5-F1
#
_cell.length_a   1.000
_cell.length_b   1.000
_cell.length_c   1.000
_cell.angle_alpha   90.00
_cell.angle_beta   90.00
_cell.angle_gamma   90.00
#
_symmetry.space_group_name_H-M   'P 1'
#
loop_
_entity.id
_entity.type
_entity.pdbx_description
1 polymer ?
#
loop_
_entity_poly.entity_id
_entity_poly.type
_entity_poly.pdbx_seq_one_letter_code
_entity_poly.pdbx_strand_id
1 'polypeptide(L)'
;MSTEELNNATKDLSLDEKKDVTALENPAEFNVKHPLNSTWTLWYTKPAVDNTESWADLLKPVVTFNTVEEFWGIFHAIPKVNELPLKMGRLSELISLVSYLNVSNSSSVVFTWLTNISTVSGFISWIFIGIIYLRFRKAIDYHNLNDRATFRPKFQIPGAYFTICFVSVIAITNGYAVFFDFKISDFVAAYITLPIVFILYVGHMLWYRNWKFFAPLEQIDCFTGLKEVEEDQETYVKPETDNWFMKFYY
;
A
#
# COMPACT_ATOMS: atom_id res chain seq x y z
N MET A 1 -23.23 -40.49 63.16
CA MET A 1 -22.52 -39.21 62.96
C MET A 1 -21.92 -39.27 61.56
N SER A 2 -22.52 -38.58 60.60
CA SER A 2 -22.03 -38.57 59.22
C SER A 2 -20.75 -37.74 59.10
N THR A 3 -19.94 -37.97 58.08
CA THR A 3 -18.73 -37.18 57.79
C THR A 3 -19.03 -35.69 57.59
N GLU A 4 -20.25 -35.37 57.16
CA GLU A 4 -20.74 -34.00 57.02
C GLU A 4 -21.03 -33.33 58.37
N GLU A 5 -21.58 -34.07 59.33
CA GLU A 5 -21.80 -33.57 60.70
C GLU A 5 -20.47 -33.32 61.42
N LEU A 6 -19.47 -34.19 61.21
CA LEU A 6 -18.13 -34.02 61.76
C LEU A 6 -17.43 -32.79 61.17
N ASN A 7 -17.51 -32.59 59.85
CA ASN A 7 -16.92 -31.45 59.14
C ASN A 7 -17.59 -30.11 59.50
N ASN A 8 -18.90 -30.10 59.76
CA ASN A 8 -19.57 -28.89 60.24
C ASN A 8 -19.18 -28.56 61.69
N ALA A 9 -18.94 -29.57 62.54
CA ALA A 9 -18.54 -29.35 63.93
C ALA A 9 -17.07 -28.89 64.09
N THR A 10 -16.17 -29.22 63.14
CA THR A 10 -14.77 -28.75 63.15
C THR A 10 -14.53 -27.43 62.42
N LYS A 11 -15.51 -26.91 61.69
CA LYS A 11 -15.37 -25.68 60.90
C LYS A 11 -15.15 -24.42 61.75
N ASP A 12 -15.66 -24.42 62.98
CA ASP A 12 -15.51 -23.31 63.93
C ASP A 12 -14.24 -23.44 64.80
N LEU A 13 -13.42 -24.49 64.61
CA LEU A 13 -12.22 -24.78 65.41
C LEU A 13 -10.89 -24.45 64.70
N SER A 14 -10.91 -23.92 63.47
CA SER A 14 -9.67 -23.50 62.79
C SER A 14 -9.21 -22.12 63.26
N LEU A 15 -8.07 -22.11 63.96
CA LEU A 15 -7.27 -20.94 64.33
C LEU A 15 -6.95 -20.06 63.10
N ASP A 16 -6.98 -18.73 63.29
CA ASP A 16 -6.76 -17.65 62.30
C ASP A 16 -5.85 -18.01 61.12
N GLU A 17 -6.45 -18.60 60.08
CA GLU A 17 -5.83 -18.71 58.76
C GLU A 17 -6.01 -17.36 58.08
N LYS A 18 -4.91 -16.69 57.70
CA LYS A 18 -4.98 -15.43 56.93
C LYS A 18 -5.89 -15.67 55.74
N LYS A 19 -7.08 -15.04 55.74
CA LYS A 19 -8.07 -15.23 54.70
C LYS A 19 -7.43 -14.97 53.34
N ASP A 20 -7.48 -15.97 52.46
CA ASP A 20 -6.96 -15.85 51.10
C ASP A 20 -7.80 -14.84 50.32
N VAL A 21 -7.28 -13.63 50.18
CA VAL A 21 -7.92 -12.56 49.39
C VAL A 21 -7.45 -12.67 47.95
N THR A 22 -8.41 -12.85 47.03
CA THR A 22 -8.17 -12.89 45.59
C THR A 22 -8.27 -11.49 44.98
N ALA A 23 -7.69 -11.30 43.79
CA ALA A 23 -7.79 -10.04 43.05
C ALA A 23 -9.24 -9.62 42.71
N LEU A 24 -10.20 -10.55 42.76
CA LEU A 24 -11.63 -10.28 42.57
C LEU A 24 -12.29 -9.69 43.81
N GLU A 25 -11.82 -10.06 45.01
CA GLU A 25 -12.34 -9.54 46.28
C GLU A 25 -11.72 -8.19 46.65
N ASN A 26 -10.41 -8.04 46.48
CA ASN A 26 -9.71 -6.78 46.70
C ASN A 26 -8.59 -6.57 45.67
N PRO A 27 -8.78 -5.66 44.69
CA PRO A 27 -7.78 -5.39 43.65
C PRO A 27 -6.49 -4.74 44.18
N ALA A 28 -6.53 -4.07 45.33
CA ALA A 28 -5.39 -3.31 45.88
C ALA A 28 -4.48 -4.15 46.78
N GLU A 29 -5.03 -5.14 47.48
CA GLU A 29 -4.30 -6.01 48.40
C GLU A 29 -4.79 -7.46 48.23
N PHE A 30 -4.07 -8.24 47.43
CA PHE A 30 -4.31 -9.67 47.23
C PHE A 30 -3.04 -10.46 47.54
N ASN A 31 -3.22 -11.66 48.10
CA ASN A 31 -2.11 -12.55 48.49
C ASN A 31 -2.00 -13.77 47.56
N VAL A 32 -3.08 -14.10 46.85
CA VAL A 32 -3.15 -15.27 45.97
C VAL A 32 -3.01 -14.84 44.51
N LYS A 33 -2.03 -15.42 43.81
CA LYS A 33 -1.90 -15.34 42.35
C LYS A 33 -2.31 -16.66 41.72
N HIS A 34 -2.94 -16.62 40.55
CA HIS A 34 -3.40 -17.82 39.86
C HIS A 34 -2.35 -18.26 38.82
N PRO A 35 -1.61 -19.36 39.05
CA PRO A 35 -0.60 -19.83 38.11
C PRO A 35 -1.25 -20.44 36.86
N LEU A 36 -0.65 -20.17 35.70
CA LEU A 36 -0.99 -20.78 34.44
C LEU A 36 -0.28 -22.13 34.31
N ASN A 37 -0.89 -23.05 33.55
CA ASN A 37 -0.32 -24.37 33.28
C ASN A 37 0.99 -24.32 32.47
N SER A 38 1.20 -23.23 31.72
CA SER A 38 2.39 -23.03 30.90
C SER A 38 2.84 -21.57 30.94
N THR A 39 4.14 -21.35 30.78
CA THR A 39 4.73 -20.03 30.63
C THR A 39 4.48 -19.50 29.23
N TRP A 40 4.03 -18.24 29.11
CA TRP A 40 3.76 -17.57 27.84
C TRP A 40 4.66 -16.35 27.68
N THR A 41 5.15 -16.12 26.45
CA THR A 41 5.92 -14.91 26.11
C THR A 41 5.15 -14.10 25.08
N LEU A 42 4.86 -12.85 25.40
CA LEU A 42 4.28 -11.90 24.47
C LEU A 42 5.38 -11.31 23.59
N TRP A 43 5.19 -11.34 22.28
CA TRP A 43 6.11 -10.77 21.30
C TRP A 43 5.44 -9.61 20.57
N TYR A 44 6.21 -8.56 20.26
CA TYR A 44 5.75 -7.40 19.49
C TYR A 44 6.68 -7.19 18.30
N THR A 45 6.08 -7.04 17.11
CA THR A 45 6.80 -6.69 15.88
C THR A 45 6.74 -5.19 15.68
N LYS A 46 7.89 -4.51 15.77
CA LYS A 46 7.96 -3.10 15.38
C LYS A 46 7.76 -2.97 13.86
N PRO A 47 7.07 -1.93 13.36
CA PRO A 47 7.05 -1.66 11.93
C PRO A 47 8.49 -1.39 11.46
N ALA A 48 8.83 -1.92 10.28
CA ALA A 48 10.13 -1.68 9.66
C ALA A 48 10.28 -0.18 9.38
N VAL A 49 11.37 0.42 9.86
CA VAL A 49 11.69 1.84 9.56
C VAL A 49 12.50 1.94 8.28
N ASP A 50 13.28 0.90 7.98
CA ASP A 50 14.06 0.75 6.76
C ASP A 50 13.82 -0.63 6.14
N ASN A 51 13.90 -0.74 4.81
CA ASN A 51 13.67 -1.97 4.05
C ASN A 51 14.81 -3.00 4.20
N THR A 52 15.89 -2.64 4.90
CA THR A 52 17.06 -3.48 5.13
C THR A 52 16.98 -4.31 6.41
N GLU A 53 16.04 -4.02 7.31
CA GLU A 53 15.89 -4.72 8.59
C GLU A 53 15.31 -6.13 8.39
N SER A 54 15.98 -7.15 8.95
CA SER A 54 15.46 -8.52 8.93
C SER A 54 14.27 -8.67 9.88
N TRP A 55 13.29 -9.50 9.50
CA TRP A 55 12.10 -9.77 10.31
C TRP A 55 12.44 -10.25 11.75
N ALA A 56 13.53 -11.00 11.90
CA ALA A 56 14.00 -11.45 13.20
C ALA A 56 14.44 -10.30 14.11
N ASP A 57 14.97 -9.21 13.54
CA ASP A 57 15.41 -8.02 14.28
C ASP A 57 14.23 -7.13 14.69
N LEU A 58 13.11 -7.23 13.97
CA LEU A 58 11.87 -6.52 14.25
C LEU A 58 11.05 -7.15 15.37
N LEU A 59 11.19 -8.47 15.57
CA LEU A 59 10.47 -9.23 16.58
C LEU A 59 11.14 -9.07 17.95
N LYS A 60 10.46 -8.42 18.89
CA LYS A 60 10.97 -8.19 20.25
C LYS A 60 10.14 -8.94 21.29
N PRO A 61 10.76 -9.74 22.19
CA PRO A 61 10.05 -10.31 23.32
C PRO A 61 9.75 -9.19 24.32
N VAL A 62 8.48 -9.02 24.65
CA VAL A 62 8.00 -7.92 25.53
C VAL A 62 8.07 -8.36 26.98
N VAL A 63 7.29 -9.40 27.33
CA VAL A 63 7.21 -9.95 28.69
C VAL A 63 6.91 -11.44 28.61
N THR A 64 7.53 -12.19 29.51
CA THR A 64 7.19 -13.59 29.81
C THR A 64 6.42 -13.63 31.13
N PHE A 65 5.24 -14.24 31.14
CA PHE A 65 4.36 -14.32 32.31
C PHE A 65 3.91 -15.76 32.57
N ASN A 66 3.56 -16.04 33.82
CA ASN A 66 3.10 -17.35 34.26
C ASN A 66 1.87 -17.28 35.16
N THR A 67 1.29 -16.10 35.39
CA THR A 67 0.04 -15.93 36.16
C THR A 67 -1.06 -15.22 35.37
N VAL A 68 -2.31 -15.42 35.79
CA VAL A 68 -3.49 -14.81 35.17
C VAL A 68 -3.52 -13.29 35.41
N GLU A 69 -3.11 -12.85 36.60
CA GLU A 69 -3.06 -11.43 36.96
C GLU A 69 -2.02 -10.67 36.14
N GLU A 70 -0.85 -11.28 35.88
CA GLU A 70 0.15 -10.71 34.98
C GLU A 70 -0.39 -10.57 33.56
N PHE A 71 -1.08 -11.60 33.05
CA PHE A 71 -1.72 -11.53 31.73
C PHE A 71 -2.70 -10.35 31.64
N TRP A 72 -3.63 -10.22 32.59
CA TRP A 72 -4.61 -9.14 32.54
C TRP A 72 -3.99 -7.77 32.80
N GLY A 73 -2.99 -7.65 33.68
CA GLY A 73 -2.25 -6.40 33.86
C GLY A 73 -1.59 -5.94 32.56
N ILE A 74 -0.94 -6.86 31.84
CA ILE A 74 -0.32 -6.60 30.54
C ILE A 74 -1.38 -6.27 29.49
N PHE A 75 -2.46 -7.06 29.40
CA PHE A 75 -3.52 -6.88 28.42
C PHE A 75 -4.18 -5.50 28.50
N HIS A 76 -4.44 -5.01 29.72
CA HIS A 76 -5.02 -3.68 29.93
C HIS A 76 -4.02 -2.53 29.74
N ALA A 77 -2.71 -2.80 29.86
CA ALA A 77 -1.66 -1.81 29.62
C ALA A 77 -1.33 -1.62 28.13
N ILE A 78 -1.69 -2.57 27.27
CA ILE A 78 -1.42 -2.52 25.83
C ILE A 78 -2.52 -1.70 25.12
N PRO A 79 -2.16 -0.80 24.19
CA PRO A 79 -3.15 -0.06 23.39
C PRO A 79 -4.00 -1.01 22.55
N LYS A 80 -5.27 -0.68 22.37
CA LYS A 80 -6.20 -1.54 21.61
C LYS A 80 -5.75 -1.64 20.16
N VAL A 81 -6.04 -2.77 19.51
CA VAL A 81 -5.64 -3.08 18.12
C VAL A 81 -6.01 -1.97 17.13
N ASN A 82 -7.11 -1.24 17.37
CA ASN A 82 -7.59 -0.15 16.52
C ASN A 82 -6.76 1.15 16.63
N GLU A 83 -5.97 1.31 17.70
CA GLU A 83 -5.11 2.49 17.93
C GLU A 83 -3.72 2.29 17.34
N LEU A 84 -3.40 1.08 16.89
CA LEU A 84 -2.16 0.80 16.17
C LEU A 84 -2.25 1.38 14.75
N PRO A 85 -1.15 1.93 14.20
CA PRO A 85 -1.11 2.47 12.84
C PRO A 85 -1.20 1.33 11.79
N LEU A 86 -2.38 0.73 11.66
CA LEU A 86 -2.70 -0.34 10.71
C LEU A 86 -3.21 0.27 9.40
N LYS A 87 -2.29 0.74 8.54
CA LYS A 87 -2.70 1.23 7.21
C LYS A 87 -2.72 0.17 6.10
N MET A 88 -2.23 -1.05 6.31
CA MET A 88 -1.94 -1.97 5.19
C MET A 88 -2.58 -3.37 5.26
N GLY A 89 -3.16 -3.78 6.38
CA GLY A 89 -3.57 -5.18 6.61
C GLY A 89 -4.60 -5.72 5.61
N ARG A 90 -5.67 -4.94 5.33
CA ARG A 90 -6.79 -5.42 4.49
C ARG A 90 -6.44 -5.51 3.00
N LEU A 91 -5.50 -4.70 2.52
CA LEU A 91 -5.05 -4.75 1.12
C LEU A 91 -4.07 -5.91 0.90
N SER A 92 -3.20 -6.18 1.87
CA SER A 92 -2.26 -7.31 1.79
C SER A 92 -2.96 -8.67 1.81
N GLU A 93 -4.07 -8.80 2.53
CA GLU A 93 -4.87 -10.04 2.57
C GLU A 93 -5.53 -10.35 1.22
N LEU A 94 -6.06 -9.32 0.53
CA LEU A 94 -6.63 -9.48 -0.81
C LEU A 94 -5.56 -9.85 -1.85
N ILE A 95 -4.34 -9.32 -1.72
CA ILE A 95 -3.22 -9.68 -2.58
C ILE A 95 -2.78 -11.14 -2.33
N SER A 96 -2.87 -11.63 -1.10
CA SER A 96 -2.58 -13.04 -0.79
C SER A 96 -3.54 -14.01 -1.51
N LEU A 97 -4.80 -13.61 -1.73
CA LEU A 97 -5.77 -14.44 -2.48
C LEU A 97 -5.35 -14.68 -3.93
N VAL A 98 -4.56 -13.79 -4.55
CA VAL A 98 -4.00 -13.97 -5.90
C VAL A 98 -3.07 -15.19 -5.95
N SER A 99 -2.44 -15.55 -4.83
CA SER A 99 -1.57 -16.73 -4.73
C SER A 99 -2.31 -18.05 -4.98
N TYR A 100 -3.61 -18.13 -4.66
CA TYR A 100 -4.42 -19.34 -4.91
C TYR A 100 -4.59 -19.66 -6.40
N LEU A 101 -4.38 -18.70 -7.31
CA LEU A 101 -4.38 -18.97 -8.75
C LEU A 101 -3.29 -20.00 -9.14
N ASN A 102 -2.19 -20.04 -8.38
CA ASN A 102 -1.09 -20.98 -8.54
C ASN A 102 -1.46 -22.44 -8.19
N VAL A 103 -2.55 -22.67 -7.46
CA VAL A 103 -3.02 -24.02 -7.13
C VAL A 103 -3.75 -24.65 -8.34
N SER A 104 -4.31 -23.81 -9.21
CA SER A 104 -5.09 -24.25 -10.38
C SER A 104 -4.28 -24.37 -11.67
N ASN A 105 -3.15 -23.67 -11.76
CA ASN A 105 -2.31 -23.58 -12.97
C ASN A 105 -0.83 -23.56 -12.60
N SER A 106 0.05 -23.96 -13.52
CA SER A 106 1.50 -23.86 -13.32
C SER A 106 1.94 -22.42 -13.01
N SER A 107 2.88 -22.27 -12.06
CA SER A 107 3.35 -20.95 -11.59
C SER A 107 3.86 -20.04 -12.72
N SER A 108 4.48 -20.62 -13.75
CA SER A 108 4.96 -19.90 -14.92
C SER A 108 3.83 -19.26 -15.74
N VAL A 109 2.66 -19.90 -15.80
CA VAL A 109 1.51 -19.43 -16.58
C VAL A 109 0.86 -18.23 -15.88
N VAL A 110 0.60 -18.35 -14.58
CA VAL A 110 0.04 -17.25 -13.77
C VAL A 110 0.99 -16.06 -13.74
N PHE A 111 2.29 -16.31 -13.58
CA PHE A 111 3.30 -15.25 -13.63
C PHE A 111 3.32 -14.53 -14.98
N THR A 112 3.19 -15.27 -16.10
CA THR A 112 3.12 -14.68 -17.43
C THR A 112 1.87 -13.82 -17.59
N TRP A 113 0.72 -14.29 -17.10
CA TRP A 113 -0.52 -13.50 -17.11
C TRP A 113 -0.37 -12.18 -16.34
N LEU A 114 0.16 -12.23 -15.11
CA LEU A 114 0.37 -11.04 -14.29
C LEU A 114 1.40 -10.08 -14.92
N THR A 115 2.46 -10.62 -15.51
CA THR A 115 3.48 -9.83 -16.21
C THR A 115 2.88 -9.10 -17.40
N ASN A 116 2.05 -9.77 -18.21
CA ASN A 116 1.39 -9.16 -19.36
C ASN A 116 0.42 -8.05 -18.92
N ILE A 117 -0.43 -8.31 -17.92
CA ILE A 117 -1.37 -7.31 -17.37
C ILE A 117 -0.62 -6.07 -16.85
N SER A 118 0.47 -6.27 -16.09
CA SER A 118 1.29 -5.18 -15.55
C SER A 118 2.00 -4.39 -16.65
N THR A 119 2.53 -5.07 -17.65
CA THR A 119 3.26 -4.45 -18.77
C THR A 119 2.35 -3.56 -19.61
N VAL A 120 1.17 -4.07 -19.97
CA VAL A 120 0.16 -3.29 -20.73
C VAL A 120 -0.36 -2.10 -19.91
N SER A 121 -0.57 -2.26 -18.60
CA SER A 121 -0.92 -1.16 -17.70
C SER A 121 0.15 -0.06 -17.68
N GLY A 122 1.43 -0.44 -17.68
CA GLY A 122 2.54 0.49 -17.80
C GLY A 122 2.48 1.28 -19.11
N PHE A 123 2.30 0.61 -20.25
CA PHE A 123 2.21 1.28 -21.55
C PHE A 123 1.04 2.27 -21.64
N ILE A 124 -0.13 1.90 -21.12
CA ILE A 124 -1.28 2.81 -21.06
C ILE A 124 -0.96 4.05 -20.20
N SER A 125 -0.25 3.86 -19.09
CA SER A 125 0.18 4.97 -18.22
C SER A 125 1.11 5.94 -18.97
N TRP A 126 2.08 5.43 -19.73
CA TRP A 126 2.96 6.23 -20.58
C TRP A 126 2.19 7.00 -21.67
N ILE A 127 1.16 6.40 -22.27
CA ILE A 127 0.27 7.08 -23.23
C ILE A 127 -0.46 8.25 -22.56
N PHE A 128 -1.05 8.03 -21.37
CA PHE A 128 -1.72 9.10 -20.63
C PHE A 128 -0.77 10.23 -20.23
N ILE A 129 0.42 9.89 -19.73
CA ILE A 129 1.46 10.88 -19.39
C ILE A 129 1.80 11.73 -20.62
N GLY A 130 1.99 11.09 -21.79
CA GLY A 130 2.26 11.81 -23.04
C GLY A 130 1.12 12.77 -23.43
N ILE A 131 -0.14 12.33 -23.32
CA ILE A 131 -1.31 13.16 -23.63
C ILE A 131 -1.44 14.34 -22.65
N ILE A 132 -1.28 14.09 -21.36
CA ILE A 132 -1.30 15.11 -20.31
C ILE A 132 -0.19 16.13 -20.55
N TYR A 133 1.00 15.69 -20.91
CA TYR A 133 2.14 16.55 -21.22
C TYR A 133 1.86 17.49 -22.41
N LEU A 134 1.32 16.97 -23.51
CA LEU A 134 0.95 17.79 -24.68
C LEU A 134 -0.14 18.81 -24.34
N ARG A 135 -1.09 18.43 -23.47
CA ARG A 135 -2.15 19.34 -22.99
C ARG A 135 -1.63 20.42 -22.07
N PHE A 136 -0.76 20.04 -21.13
CA PHE A 136 -0.07 20.96 -20.24
C PHE A 136 0.73 22.00 -21.03
N ARG A 137 1.43 21.58 -22.09
CA ARG A 137 2.18 22.51 -22.93
C ARG A 137 1.27 23.52 -23.63
N LYS A 138 0.14 23.06 -24.19
CA LYS A 138 -0.87 23.95 -24.78
C LYS A 138 -1.50 24.91 -23.76
N ALA A 139 -1.64 24.49 -22.49
CA ALA A 139 -2.15 25.36 -21.43
C ALA A 139 -1.14 26.47 -21.07
N ILE A 140 0.15 26.14 -20.93
CA ILE A 140 1.22 27.13 -20.71
C ILE A 140 1.27 28.15 -21.85
N ASP A 141 1.16 27.68 -23.10
CA ASP A 141 1.15 28.56 -24.27
C ASP A 141 -0.06 29.51 -24.25
N TYR A 142 -1.24 29.04 -23.81
CA TYR A 142 -2.46 29.85 -23.70
C TYR A 142 -2.37 30.91 -22.59
N HIS A 143 -1.82 30.56 -21.42
CA HIS A 143 -1.63 31.49 -20.30
C HIS A 143 -0.40 32.40 -20.44
N ASN A 144 0.33 32.30 -21.55
CA ASN A 144 1.53 33.08 -21.83
C ASN A 144 2.61 32.97 -20.72
N LEU A 145 2.62 31.85 -20.00
CA LEU A 145 3.57 31.53 -18.93
C LEU A 145 4.89 30.97 -19.50
N ASN A 146 5.17 31.26 -20.76
CA ASN A 146 6.24 30.63 -21.49
C ASN A 146 7.62 31.00 -20.93
N ASP A 147 7.81 32.26 -20.55
CA ASP A 147 9.10 32.73 -20.03
C ASP A 147 9.44 32.21 -18.63
N ARG A 148 8.45 31.67 -17.91
CA ARG A 148 8.63 31.13 -16.55
C ARG A 148 8.97 29.64 -16.52
N ALA A 149 8.85 28.94 -17.66
CA ALA A 149 9.20 27.53 -17.73
C ALA A 149 10.71 27.36 -17.95
N THR A 150 11.44 27.04 -16.89
CA THR A 150 12.91 26.92 -16.83
C THR A 150 13.48 25.89 -17.80
N PHE A 151 12.79 24.76 -18.01
CA PHE A 151 13.33 23.63 -18.79
C PHE A 151 12.58 23.43 -20.12
N ARG A 152 13.27 23.74 -21.23
CA ARG A 152 12.73 23.64 -22.60
C ARG A 152 13.67 22.91 -23.58
N PRO A 153 13.91 21.59 -23.45
CA PRO A 153 14.57 20.84 -24.50
C PRO A 153 13.86 21.00 -25.85
N LYS A 154 14.66 21.23 -26.90
CA LYS A 154 14.17 21.57 -28.25
C LYS A 154 13.27 20.50 -28.87
N PHE A 155 13.43 19.23 -28.47
CA PHE A 155 12.71 18.08 -29.02
C PHE A 155 11.55 17.58 -28.15
N GLN A 156 11.12 18.35 -27.15
CA GLN A 156 10.06 17.96 -26.21
C GLN A 156 8.72 17.58 -26.87
N ILE A 157 8.18 18.45 -27.74
CA ILE A 157 6.85 18.24 -28.33
C ILE A 157 6.86 17.11 -29.36
N PRO A 158 7.78 17.08 -30.36
CA PRO A 158 7.88 15.97 -31.29
C PRO A 158 8.20 14.65 -30.58
N GLY A 159 9.04 14.69 -29.55
CA GLY A 159 9.37 13.53 -28.72
C GLY A 159 8.15 12.94 -28.01
N ALA A 160 7.28 13.78 -27.45
CA ALA A 160 6.04 13.31 -26.83
C ALA A 160 5.09 12.61 -27.82
N TYR A 161 4.92 13.16 -29.03
CA TYR A 161 4.13 12.47 -30.08
C TYR A 161 4.75 11.14 -30.50
N PHE A 162 6.09 11.10 -30.64
CA PHE A 162 6.80 9.86 -30.94
C PHE A 162 6.60 8.81 -29.84
N THR A 163 6.74 9.19 -28.56
CA THR A 163 6.53 8.29 -27.42
C THR A 163 5.12 7.73 -27.39
N ILE A 164 4.09 8.58 -27.57
CA ILE A 164 2.69 8.13 -27.61
C ILE A 164 2.49 7.10 -28.74
N CYS A 165 2.98 7.41 -29.95
CA CYS A 165 2.87 6.50 -31.09
C CYS A 165 3.60 5.18 -30.84
N PHE A 166 4.86 5.26 -30.42
CA PHE A 166 5.73 4.10 -30.19
C PHE A 166 5.18 3.18 -29.10
N VAL A 167 4.79 3.74 -27.95
CA VAL A 167 4.21 2.97 -26.85
C VAL A 167 2.85 2.39 -27.22
N SER A 168 2.04 3.09 -28.01
CA SER A 168 0.77 2.56 -28.51
C SER A 168 0.97 1.34 -29.41
N VAL A 169 1.97 1.38 -30.31
CA VAL A 169 2.31 0.23 -31.16
C VAL A 169 2.78 -0.94 -30.30
N ILE A 170 3.65 -0.70 -29.31
CA ILE A 170 4.13 -1.75 -28.39
C ILE A 170 2.97 -2.35 -27.59
N ALA A 171 2.03 -1.53 -27.11
CA ALA A 171 0.88 -2.02 -26.34
C ALA A 171 0.02 -3.01 -27.14
N ILE A 172 -0.15 -2.75 -28.45
CA ILE A 172 -0.93 -3.63 -29.34
C ILE A 172 -0.15 -4.91 -29.67
N THR A 173 1.16 -4.80 -29.92
CA THR A 173 2.01 -5.93 -30.31
C THR A 173 2.45 -6.80 -29.13
N ASN A 174 2.35 -6.33 -27.88
CA ASN A 174 2.79 -7.10 -26.70
C ASN A 174 2.13 -8.49 -26.58
N GLY A 175 0.86 -8.61 -26.97
CA GLY A 175 0.09 -9.87 -26.93
C GLY A 175 0.10 -10.67 -28.24
N TYR A 176 0.96 -10.36 -29.21
CA TYR A 176 0.82 -10.91 -30.58
C TYR A 176 0.91 -12.44 -30.64
N ALA A 177 1.67 -13.07 -29.73
CA ALA A 177 1.88 -14.52 -29.70
C ALA A 177 0.56 -15.30 -29.51
N VAL A 178 -0.43 -14.69 -28.86
CA VAL A 178 -1.76 -15.28 -28.65
C VAL A 178 -2.49 -15.55 -29.98
N PHE A 179 -2.19 -14.80 -31.03
CA PHE A 179 -2.82 -15.01 -32.35
C PHE A 179 -2.30 -16.24 -33.08
N PHE A 180 -1.14 -16.79 -32.67
CA PHE A 180 -0.57 -18.00 -33.26
C PHE A 180 -0.97 -19.29 -32.51
N ASP A 181 -1.22 -19.22 -31.20
CA ASP A 181 -1.76 -20.32 -30.39
C ASP A 181 -2.91 -19.79 -29.52
N PHE A 182 -4.15 -19.93 -30.02
CA PHE A 182 -5.31 -19.28 -29.44
C PHE A 182 -5.80 -19.99 -28.17
N LYS A 183 -5.38 -19.46 -27.01
CA LYS A 183 -5.90 -19.83 -25.69
C LYS A 183 -6.65 -18.64 -25.09
N ILE A 184 -7.90 -18.87 -24.69
CA ILE A 184 -8.77 -17.83 -24.15
C ILE A 184 -8.14 -17.16 -22.92
N SER A 185 -7.52 -17.93 -22.03
CA SER A 185 -6.86 -17.40 -20.82
C SER A 185 -5.72 -16.44 -21.15
N ASP A 186 -4.90 -16.77 -22.15
CA ASP A 186 -3.76 -15.96 -22.58
C ASP A 186 -4.23 -14.70 -23.32
N PHE A 187 -5.30 -14.81 -24.12
CA PHE A 187 -5.94 -13.67 -24.79
C PHE A 187 -6.49 -12.66 -23.80
N VAL A 188 -7.23 -13.15 -22.80
CA VAL A 188 -7.78 -12.30 -21.75
C VAL A 188 -6.62 -11.66 -20.97
N ALA A 189 -5.62 -12.42 -20.53
CA ALA A 189 -4.49 -11.86 -19.79
C ALA A 189 -3.71 -10.80 -20.57
N ALA A 190 -3.53 -10.96 -21.88
CA ALA A 190 -2.79 -10.02 -22.72
C ALA A 190 -3.58 -8.72 -23.02
N TYR A 191 -4.90 -8.79 -23.13
CA TYR A 191 -5.70 -7.67 -23.66
C TYR A 191 -6.79 -7.13 -22.72
N ILE A 192 -7.06 -7.74 -21.57
CA ILE A 192 -8.13 -7.32 -20.64
C ILE A 192 -7.97 -5.88 -20.11
N THR A 193 -6.74 -5.38 -20.01
CA THR A 193 -6.47 -4.05 -19.47
C THR A 193 -7.02 -2.93 -20.37
N LEU A 194 -7.00 -3.10 -21.70
CA LEU A 194 -7.52 -2.11 -22.65
C LEU A 194 -9.03 -1.85 -22.51
N PRO A 195 -9.93 -2.86 -22.54
CA PRO A 195 -11.36 -2.65 -22.34
C PRO A 195 -11.69 -2.19 -20.92
N ILE A 196 -10.95 -2.61 -19.88
CA ILE A 196 -11.15 -2.10 -18.52
C ILE A 196 -10.92 -0.59 -18.48
N VAL A 197 -9.80 -0.11 -19.02
CA VAL A 197 -9.50 1.33 -19.05
C VAL A 197 -10.53 2.08 -19.88
N PHE A 198 -10.96 1.52 -21.01
CA PHE A 198 -12.02 2.10 -21.83
C PHE A 198 -13.36 2.20 -21.09
N ILE A 199 -13.79 1.13 -20.41
CA ILE A 199 -15.02 1.10 -19.62
C ILE A 199 -14.93 2.06 -18.44
N LEU A 200 -13.80 2.15 -17.74
CA LEU A 200 -13.61 3.10 -16.66
C LEU A 200 -13.68 4.54 -17.16
N TYR A 201 -13.05 4.84 -18.31
CA TYR A 201 -13.07 6.17 -18.91
C TYR A 201 -14.47 6.57 -19.39
N VAL A 202 -15.14 5.69 -20.12
CA VAL A 202 -16.52 5.92 -20.59
C VAL A 202 -17.50 5.92 -19.42
N GLY A 203 -17.31 5.06 -18.42
CA GLY A 203 -18.11 5.00 -17.21
C GLY A 203 -18.02 6.30 -16.40
N HIS A 204 -16.81 6.84 -16.24
CA HIS A 204 -16.60 8.18 -15.70
C HIS A 204 -17.36 9.24 -16.52
N MET A 205 -17.22 9.21 -17.84
CA MET A 205 -17.89 10.17 -18.73
C MET A 205 -19.43 10.10 -18.63
N LEU A 206 -19.99 8.89 -18.52
CA LEU A 206 -21.42 8.64 -18.41
C LEU A 206 -21.98 9.06 -17.04
N TRP A 207 -21.24 8.76 -15.96
CA TRP A 207 -21.61 9.10 -14.59
C TRP A 207 -21.65 10.62 -14.37
N TYR A 208 -20.60 11.32 -14.79
CA TYR A 208 -20.53 12.77 -14.65
C TYR A 208 -21.31 13.53 -15.73
N ARG A 209 -21.94 12.83 -16.69
CA ARG A 209 -22.68 13.40 -17.83
C ARG A 209 -21.91 14.47 -18.62
N ASN A 210 -20.58 14.49 -18.48
CA ASN A 210 -19.70 15.49 -19.07
C ASN A 210 -18.98 14.84 -20.25
N TRP A 211 -19.53 14.99 -21.45
CA TRP A 211 -18.97 14.48 -22.72
C TRP A 211 -17.73 15.27 -23.21
N LYS A 212 -17.06 15.98 -22.30
CA LYS A 212 -15.83 16.70 -22.58
C LYS A 212 -14.67 15.74 -22.35
N PHE A 213 -14.11 15.21 -23.45
CA PHE A 213 -12.93 14.34 -23.42
C PHE A 213 -11.73 14.96 -22.69
N PHE A 214 -11.67 16.30 -22.66
CA PHE A 214 -10.62 17.05 -22.01
C PHE A 214 -11.19 18.33 -21.39
N ALA A 215 -10.55 18.79 -20.31
CA ALA A 215 -10.82 20.12 -19.78
C ALA A 215 -10.51 21.21 -20.83
N PRO A 216 -11.36 22.25 -20.95
CA PRO A 216 -11.05 23.42 -21.76
C PRO A 216 -9.80 24.10 -21.21
N LEU A 217 -8.96 24.64 -22.10
CA LEU A 217 -7.64 25.17 -21.74
C LEU A 217 -7.71 26.29 -20.70
N GLU A 218 -8.75 27.12 -20.75
CA GLU A 218 -8.97 28.23 -19.81
C GLU A 218 -9.21 27.79 -18.36
N GLN A 219 -9.72 26.58 -18.14
CA GLN A 219 -10.01 26.04 -16.80
C GLN A 219 -8.82 25.26 -16.21
N ILE A 220 -7.74 25.10 -16.97
CA ILE A 220 -6.55 24.42 -16.49
C ILE A 220 -5.77 25.40 -15.61
N ASP A 221 -5.83 25.19 -14.31
CA ASP A 221 -5.09 26.01 -13.37
C ASP A 221 -3.59 25.76 -13.48
N CYS A 222 -2.85 26.79 -13.91
CA CYS A 222 -1.39 26.81 -14.00
C CYS A 222 -0.74 27.72 -12.94
N PHE A 223 -1.52 28.31 -12.03
CA PHE A 223 -1.03 29.29 -11.06
C PHE A 223 -0.99 28.75 -9.63
N THR A 224 -1.90 27.84 -9.26
CA THR A 224 -1.86 27.22 -7.93
C THR A 224 -0.60 26.38 -7.77
N GLY A 225 0.14 26.61 -6.68
CA GLY A 225 1.42 25.95 -6.40
C GLY A 225 2.62 26.49 -7.19
N LEU A 226 2.42 27.50 -8.06
CA LEU A 226 3.51 28.05 -8.90
C LEU A 226 4.65 28.64 -8.06
N LYS A 227 4.34 29.30 -6.94
CA LYS A 227 5.34 29.93 -6.07
C LYS A 227 6.32 28.92 -5.45
N GLU A 228 5.81 27.78 -5.01
CA GLU A 228 6.63 26.70 -4.42
C GLU A 228 7.58 26.12 -5.49
N VAL A 229 7.06 25.91 -6.70
CA VAL A 229 7.87 25.45 -7.84
C VAL A 229 8.92 26.51 -8.22
N GLU A 230 8.57 27.80 -8.25
CA GLU A 230 9.51 28.89 -8.54
C GLU A 230 10.65 28.94 -7.49
N GLU A 231 10.35 28.77 -6.20
CA GLU A 231 11.33 28.72 -5.10
C GLU A 231 12.27 27.49 -5.20
N ASP A 232 11.72 26.32 -5.54
CA ASP A 232 12.50 25.11 -5.83
C ASP A 232 13.42 25.31 -7.04
N GLN A 233 12.97 26.03 -8.07
CA GLN A 233 13.77 26.35 -9.26
C GLN A 233 14.88 27.37 -8.97
N GLU A 234 14.65 28.35 -8.09
CA GLU A 234 15.68 29.31 -7.68
C GLU A 234 16.82 28.63 -6.91
N THR A 235 16.49 27.59 -6.15
CA THR A 235 17.46 26.76 -5.43
C THR A 235 18.21 25.79 -6.36
N TYR A 236 17.69 25.52 -7.56
CA TYR A 236 18.27 24.58 -8.50
C TYR A 236 19.55 25.15 -9.17
N VAL A 237 20.70 24.61 -8.79
CA VAL A 237 21.96 24.85 -9.49
C VAL A 237 21.97 24.08 -10.79
N LYS A 238 21.98 24.79 -11.93
CA LYS A 238 22.09 24.17 -13.25
C LYS A 238 23.40 23.35 -13.32
N PRO A 239 23.36 22.08 -13.73
CA PRO A 239 24.57 21.29 -13.88
C PRO A 239 25.46 21.92 -14.97
N GLU A 240 26.74 22.14 -14.66
CA GLU A 240 27.71 22.61 -15.66
C GLU A 240 27.87 21.53 -16.74
N THR A 241 27.50 21.87 -17.98
CA THR A 241 27.55 20.92 -19.10
C THR A 241 28.96 20.86 -19.68
N ASP A 242 29.77 19.88 -19.24
CA ASP A 242 31.11 19.65 -19.81
C ASP A 242 31.07 19.03 -21.22
N ASN A 243 30.01 18.30 -21.56
CA ASN A 243 29.91 17.54 -22.80
C ASN A 243 29.18 18.28 -23.93
N TRP A 244 29.73 18.20 -25.15
CA TRP A 244 29.16 18.81 -26.36
C TRP A 244 27.72 18.37 -26.66
N PHE A 245 27.37 17.12 -26.33
CA PHE A 245 26.03 16.56 -26.46
C PHE A 245 25.03 17.18 -25.48
N MET A 246 25.44 17.42 -24.24
CA MET A 246 24.59 18.06 -23.23
C MET A 246 24.31 19.52 -23.61
N LYS A 247 25.31 20.21 -24.18
CA LYS A 247 25.16 21.59 -24.69
C LYS A 247 24.21 21.72 -25.89
N PHE A 248 23.96 20.63 -26.62
CA PHE A 248 23.00 20.61 -27.72
C PHE A 248 21.56 20.46 -27.23
N TYR A 249 21.38 19.71 -26.13
CA TYR A 249 20.09 19.34 -25.56
C TYR A 249 19.55 20.32 -24.50
N TYR A 250 20.42 20.89 -23.67
CA TYR A 250 20.13 21.98 -22.73
C TYR A 250 20.14 23.34 -23.43
#